data_AF-A0AAV5JV79-F1
#
_entry.id   AF-A0AAV5JV79-F1
#
_cell.length_a   1.000
_cell.length_b   1.000
_cell.length_c   1.000
_cell.angle_alpha   90.00
_cell.angle_beta   90.00
_cell.angle_gamma   90.00
#
_symmetry.space_group_name_H-M   'P 1'
#
loop_
_entity.id
_entity.type
_entity.pdbx_description
1 polymer ?
#
loop_
_entity_poly.entity_id
_entity_poly.type
_entity_poly.pdbx_seq_one_letter_code
_entity_poly.pdbx_strand_id
1 'polypeptide(L)'
;MAPVAARRACNPIEQTASKSAMQRQKKIKMDKKIKKTMKRLKVDMAKISKDQRGIREEQRKIREKLEEIGSQCAQLREETELIFKQKAGNQVLLILVFQIIKARQDRDFGKAASLACTLRFVLSNHFHFLFYLFIFYFNTPSFFVFEIAIFFSVWIELLFYLCIYE
;
A
#
# COMPACT_ATOMS: atom_id res chain seq x y z
N MET A 1 91.71 32.96 -42.77
CA MET A 1 90.36 33.10 -43.34
C MET A 1 89.39 32.24 -42.53
N ALA A 2 88.59 32.85 -41.64
CA ALA A 2 87.33 32.34 -41.07
C ALA A 2 86.63 33.53 -40.39
N PRO A 3 85.31 33.76 -40.57
CA PRO A 3 84.66 34.94 -40.04
C PRO A 3 84.31 34.77 -38.56
N VAL A 4 84.48 35.86 -37.81
CA VAL A 4 84.08 36.00 -36.42
C VAL A 4 82.55 35.92 -36.33
N ALA A 5 82.04 34.82 -35.78
CA ALA A 5 80.64 34.72 -35.39
C ALA A 5 80.44 35.53 -34.09
N ALA A 6 79.96 36.77 -34.23
CA ALA A 6 79.51 37.58 -33.11
C ALA A 6 78.37 36.86 -32.37
N ARG A 7 78.68 36.27 -31.20
CA ARG A 7 77.63 35.81 -30.27
C ARG A 7 76.89 37.05 -29.80
N ARG A 8 75.66 37.25 -30.28
CA ARG A 8 74.72 38.19 -29.66
C ARG A 8 74.57 37.79 -28.19
N ALA A 9 75.15 38.58 -27.29
CA ALA A 9 74.88 38.47 -25.87
C ALA A 9 73.40 38.79 -25.66
N CYS A 10 72.61 37.79 -25.25
CA CYS A 10 71.21 38.00 -24.93
C CYS A 10 71.13 38.87 -23.66
N ASN A 11 70.46 40.02 -23.74
CA ASN A 11 70.30 40.91 -22.59
C ASN A 11 69.44 40.24 -21.49
N PRO A 12 69.89 40.22 -20.22
CA PRO A 12 69.15 39.60 -19.11
C PRO A 12 67.75 40.19 -18.89
N ILE A 13 67.55 41.47 -19.26
CA ILE A 13 66.28 42.20 -19.13
C ILE A 13 65.21 41.70 -20.12
N GLU A 14 65.60 41.34 -21.35
CA GLU A 14 64.67 40.76 -22.33
C GLU A 14 64.27 39.32 -21.95
N GLN A 15 65.18 38.55 -21.37
CA GLN A 15 64.90 37.19 -20.92
C GLN A 15 63.96 37.14 -19.71
N THR A 16 64.05 38.08 -18.78
CA THR A 16 63.16 38.17 -17.61
C THR A 16 61.76 38.68 -17.99
N ALA A 17 61.66 39.64 -18.91
CA ALA A 17 60.39 40.11 -19.47
C ALA A 17 59.66 39.01 -20.27
N SER A 18 60.39 38.23 -21.08
CA SER A 18 59.83 37.12 -21.86
C SER A 18 59.31 35.97 -20.95
N LYS A 19 60.05 35.63 -19.88
CA LYS A 19 59.64 34.61 -18.90
C LYS A 19 58.40 35.03 -18.10
N SER A 20 58.33 36.29 -17.65
CA SER A 20 57.18 36.82 -16.90
C SER A 20 55.91 36.93 -17.76
N ALA A 21 56.06 37.32 -19.04
CA ALA A 21 54.98 37.29 -20.02
C ALA A 21 54.45 35.87 -20.29
N MET A 22 55.35 34.88 -20.41
CA MET A 22 54.97 33.47 -20.59
C MET A 22 54.26 32.89 -19.35
N GLN A 23 54.69 33.24 -18.14
CA GLN A 23 53.99 32.87 -16.90
C GLN A 23 52.59 33.51 -16.82
N ARG A 24 52.46 34.78 -17.20
CA ARG A 24 51.17 35.48 -17.23
C ARG A 24 50.20 34.84 -18.22
N GLN A 25 50.67 34.45 -19.41
CA GLN A 25 49.87 33.71 -20.39
C GLN A 25 49.45 32.32 -19.88
N LYS A 26 50.33 31.58 -19.19
CA LYS A 26 49.98 30.29 -18.56
C LYS A 26 48.87 30.47 -17.51
N LYS A 27 48.96 31.50 -16.67
CA LYS A 27 47.95 31.82 -15.65
C LYS A 27 46.59 32.16 -16.28
N ILE A 28 46.57 33.00 -17.31
CA ILE A 28 45.35 33.34 -18.07
C ILE A 28 44.72 32.10 -18.71
N LYS A 29 45.52 31.19 -19.29
CA LYS A 29 45.00 29.93 -19.85
C LYS A 29 44.39 29.03 -18.78
N MET A 30 45.02 28.97 -17.60
CA MET A 30 44.53 28.19 -16.46
C MET A 30 43.21 28.76 -15.92
N ASP A 31 43.12 30.08 -15.75
CA ASP A 31 41.90 30.76 -15.30
C ASP A 31 40.76 30.58 -16.30
N LYS A 32 41.04 30.64 -17.61
CA LYS A 32 40.05 30.32 -18.65
C LYS A 32 39.55 28.88 -18.55
N LYS A 33 40.45 27.92 -18.28
CA LYS A 33 40.09 26.51 -18.08
C LYS A 33 39.20 26.36 -16.85
N ILE A 34 39.61 26.91 -15.70
CA ILE A 34 38.84 26.88 -14.44
C ILE A 34 37.45 27.51 -14.64
N LYS A 35 37.37 28.68 -15.29
CA LYS A 35 36.10 29.34 -15.58
C LYS A 35 35.18 28.50 -16.46
N LYS A 36 35.72 27.77 -17.43
CA LYS A 36 34.96 26.82 -18.26
C LYS A 36 34.45 25.63 -17.43
N THR A 37 35.29 25.06 -16.56
CA THR A 37 34.90 23.96 -15.68
C THR A 37 33.82 24.39 -14.68
N MET A 38 33.96 25.56 -14.06
CA MET A 38 32.95 26.11 -13.16
C MET A 38 31.61 26.36 -13.85
N LYS A 39 31.61 26.83 -15.10
CA LYS A 39 30.37 26.98 -15.87
C LYS A 39 29.67 25.63 -16.11
N ARG A 40 30.43 24.59 -16.47
CA ARG A 40 29.88 23.23 -16.64
C ARG A 40 29.33 22.70 -15.33
N LEU A 41 30.10 22.80 -14.24
CA LEU A 41 29.68 22.35 -12.92
C LEU A 41 28.38 23.04 -12.46
N LYS A 42 28.23 24.35 -12.70
CA LYS A 42 26.98 25.06 -12.37
C LYS A 42 25.77 24.51 -13.13
N VAL A 43 25.93 24.17 -14.40
CA VAL A 43 24.86 23.57 -15.21
C VAL A 43 24.53 22.16 -14.70
N ASP A 44 25.54 21.36 -14.42
CA ASP A 44 25.36 19.99 -13.91
C ASP A 44 24.69 20.01 -12.53
N MET A 45 25.10 20.92 -11.64
CA MET A 45 24.46 21.10 -10.33
C MET A 45 23.00 21.54 -10.45
N ALA A 46 22.69 22.44 -11.40
CA ALA A 46 21.30 22.86 -11.64
C ALA A 46 20.44 21.69 -12.16
N LYS A 47 21.00 20.85 -13.03
CA LYS A 47 20.35 19.62 -13.52
C LYS A 47 20.10 18.63 -12.38
N ILE A 48 21.13 18.30 -11.61
CA ILE A 48 21.01 17.40 -10.44
C ILE A 48 19.97 17.92 -9.45
N SER A 49 19.95 19.24 -9.19
CA SER A 49 18.96 19.85 -8.30
C SER A 49 17.52 19.67 -8.81
N LYS A 50 17.31 19.76 -10.13
CA LYS A 50 16.01 19.50 -10.76
C LYS A 50 15.63 18.02 -10.66
N ASP A 51 16.56 17.13 -10.98
CA ASP A 51 16.33 15.69 -10.94
C ASP A 51 16.01 15.22 -9.51
N GLN A 52 16.73 15.73 -8.50
CA GLN A 52 16.45 15.47 -7.08
C GLN A 52 15.07 15.95 -6.63
N ARG A 53 14.58 17.09 -7.15
CA ARG A 53 13.21 17.54 -6.88
C ARG A 53 12.19 16.55 -7.46
N GLY A 54 12.41 16.09 -8.68
CA GLY A 54 11.56 15.06 -9.30
C GLY A 54 11.54 13.77 -8.51
N ILE A 55 12.71 13.27 -8.11
CA ILE A 55 12.83 12.04 -7.30
C ILE A 55 12.06 12.18 -5.97
N ARG A 56 12.20 13.31 -5.28
CA ARG A 56 11.47 13.55 -4.01
C ARG A 56 9.96 13.52 -4.20
N GLU A 57 9.47 14.09 -5.30
CA GLU A 57 8.05 14.10 -5.62
C GLU A 57 7.52 12.71 -5.96
N GLU A 58 8.24 11.94 -6.78
CA GLU A 58 7.87 10.56 -7.07
C GLU A 58 7.90 9.67 -5.82
N GLN A 59 8.89 9.86 -4.95
CA GLN A 59 8.93 9.16 -3.66
C GLN A 59 7.75 9.51 -2.75
N ARG A 60 7.27 10.76 -2.78
CA ARG A 60 6.07 11.18 -2.04
C ARG A 60 4.84 10.42 -2.56
N LYS A 61 4.63 10.40 -3.88
CA LYS A 61 3.53 9.65 -4.51
C LYS A 61 3.58 8.16 -4.21
N ILE A 62 4.77 7.57 -4.23
CA ILE A 62 4.96 6.14 -3.88
C ILE A 62 4.56 5.89 -2.42
N ARG A 63 4.94 6.76 -1.49
CA ARG A 63 4.55 6.65 -0.08
C ARG A 63 3.04 6.73 0.10
N GLU A 64 2.39 7.70 -0.53
CA GLU A 64 0.93 7.86 -0.48
C GLU A 64 0.21 6.60 -0.99
N LYS A 65 0.65 6.05 -2.13
CA LYS A 65 0.08 4.78 -2.65
C LYS A 65 0.35 3.59 -1.75
N LEU A 66 1.52 3.51 -1.13
CA LEU A 66 1.84 2.43 -0.19
C LEU A 66 0.98 2.49 1.07
N GLU A 67 0.70 3.70 1.57
CA GLU A 67 -0.22 3.90 2.70
C GLU A 67 -1.65 3.49 2.34
N GLU A 68 -2.13 3.84 1.15
CA GLU A 68 -3.44 3.41 0.64
C GLU A 68 -3.53 1.88 0.52
N ILE A 69 -2.52 1.24 -0.09
CA ILE A 69 -2.44 -0.23 -0.19
C ILE A 69 -2.40 -0.86 1.21
N GLY A 70 -1.64 -0.27 2.13
CA GLY A 70 -1.56 -0.73 3.52
C GLY A 70 -2.91 -0.71 4.21
N SER A 71 -3.69 0.36 4.02
CA SER A 71 -5.06 0.48 4.54
C SER A 71 -6.00 -0.56 3.93
N GLN A 72 -5.96 -0.74 2.61
CA GLN A 72 -6.77 -1.76 1.92
C GLN A 72 -6.44 -3.18 2.39
N CYS A 73 -5.15 -3.49 2.59
CA CYS A 73 -4.72 -4.78 3.13
C CYS A 73 -5.23 -5.03 4.55
N ALA A 74 -5.27 -3.99 5.39
CA ALA A 74 -5.82 -4.10 6.75
C ALA A 74 -7.32 -4.40 6.73
N GLN A 75 -8.08 -3.70 5.88
CA GLN A 75 -9.51 -3.95 5.68
C GLN A 75 -9.77 -5.37 5.16
N LEU A 76 -9.06 -5.80 4.12
CA LEU A 76 -9.19 -7.16 3.56
C LEU A 76 -8.90 -8.24 4.60
N ARG A 77 -7.95 -8.01 5.50
CA ARG A 77 -7.65 -8.94 6.59
C ARG A 77 -8.81 -9.03 7.57
N GLU A 78 -9.40 -7.91 7.97
CA GLU A 78 -10.56 -7.88 8.85
C GLU A 78 -11.78 -8.58 8.22
N GLU A 79 -12.09 -8.26 6.96
CA GLU A 79 -13.16 -8.93 6.21
C GLU A 79 -12.93 -10.44 6.11
N THR A 80 -11.68 -10.86 5.84
CA THR A 80 -11.33 -12.27 5.77
C THR A 80 -11.51 -12.97 7.12
N GLU A 81 -11.08 -12.35 8.23
CA GLU A 81 -11.30 -12.89 9.58
C GLU A 81 -12.79 -13.04 9.90
N LEU A 82 -13.63 -12.09 9.48
CA LEU A 82 -15.09 -12.17 9.60
C LEU A 82 -15.66 -13.34 8.77
N ILE A 83 -15.24 -13.48 7.52
CA ILE A 83 -15.64 -14.60 6.65
C ILE A 83 -15.23 -15.94 7.27
N PHE A 84 -14.03 -16.06 7.83
CA PHE A 84 -13.59 -17.28 8.51
C PHE A 84 -14.44 -17.61 9.74
N LYS A 85 -14.77 -16.62 10.57
CA LYS A 85 -15.68 -16.80 11.72
C LYS A 85 -17.06 -17.25 11.26
N GLN A 86 -17.61 -16.62 10.22
CA GLN A 86 -18.90 -17.00 9.64
C GLN A 86 -18.85 -18.42 9.05
N LYS A 87 -17.79 -18.76 8.33
CA LYS A 87 -17.56 -20.10 7.75
C LYS A 87 -17.50 -21.18 8.84
N ALA A 88 -16.80 -20.93 9.94
CA ALA A 88 -16.75 -21.86 11.07
C ALA A 88 -18.14 -22.08 11.69
N GLY A 89 -18.93 -21.02 11.87
CA GLY A 89 -20.33 -21.13 12.29
C GLY A 89 -21.18 -21.97 11.33
N ASN A 90 -21.06 -21.72 10.03
CA ASN A 90 -21.79 -22.46 9.00
C ASN A 90 -21.40 -23.94 8.95
N GLN A 91 -20.12 -24.28 9.16
CA GLN A 91 -19.68 -25.66 9.24
C GLN A 91 -20.31 -26.39 10.44
N VAL A 92 -20.38 -25.75 11.61
CA VAL A 92 -21.07 -26.31 12.79
C VAL A 92 -22.54 -26.57 12.49
N LEU A 93 -23.23 -25.64 11.84
CA LEU A 93 -24.63 -25.81 11.42
C LEU A 93 -24.81 -27.00 10.48
N LEU A 94 -23.97 -27.14 9.46
CA LEU A 94 -24.01 -28.27 8.52
C LEU A 94 -23.80 -29.61 9.25
N ILE A 95 -22.84 -29.69 10.16
CA ILE A 95 -22.57 -30.90 10.95
C ILE A 95 -23.79 -31.28 11.79
N LEU A 96 -24.40 -30.32 12.48
CA LEU A 96 -25.59 -30.56 13.30
C LEU A 96 -26.77 -31.06 12.46
N VAL A 97 -27.05 -30.43 11.31
CA VAL A 97 -28.10 -30.86 10.39
C VAL A 97 -27.84 -32.29 9.88
N PHE A 98 -26.60 -32.60 9.50
CA PHE A 98 -26.23 -33.95 9.08
C PHE A 98 -26.43 -34.99 10.18
N GLN A 99 -26.06 -34.67 11.43
CA GLN A 99 -26.27 -35.55 12.57
C GLN A 99 -27.75 -35.77 12.89
N ILE A 100 -28.60 -34.75 12.73
CA ILE A 100 -30.06 -34.87 12.89
C ILE A 100 -30.63 -35.81 11.83
N ILE A 101 -30.26 -35.63 10.56
CA ILE A 101 -30.70 -36.49 9.46
C ILE A 101 -30.30 -37.94 9.74
N LYS A 102 -29.06 -38.15 10.18
CA LYS A 102 -28.56 -39.49 10.56
C LYS A 102 -29.32 -40.08 11.75
N ALA A 103 -29.56 -39.31 12.82
CA ALA A 103 -30.31 -39.79 13.98
C ALA A 103 -31.76 -40.17 13.62
N ARG A 104 -32.40 -39.42 12.71
CA ARG A 104 -33.73 -39.76 12.18
C ARG A 104 -33.71 -41.03 11.32
N GLN A 105 -32.67 -41.21 10.51
CA GLN A 105 -32.47 -42.43 9.74
C GLN A 105 -32.30 -43.65 10.64
N ASP A 106 -31.58 -43.49 11.75
CA ASP A 106 -31.35 -44.51 12.78
C ASP A 106 -32.55 -44.69 13.74
N ARG A 107 -33.67 -43.96 13.52
CA ARG A 107 -34.88 -43.90 14.38
C ARG A 107 -34.61 -43.47 15.83
N ASP A 108 -33.48 -42.82 16.09
CA ASP A 108 -33.15 -42.24 17.39
C ASP A 108 -33.72 -40.82 17.50
N PHE A 109 -35.02 -40.75 17.77
CA PHE A 109 -35.74 -39.48 17.90
C PHE A 109 -35.32 -38.66 19.12
N GLY A 110 -34.87 -39.31 20.20
CA GLY A 110 -34.36 -38.61 21.39
C GLY A 110 -33.09 -37.82 21.08
N LYS A 111 -32.14 -38.43 20.36
CA LYS A 111 -30.94 -37.76 19.88
C LYS A 111 -31.23 -36.72 18.79
N ALA A 112 -32.18 -36.99 17.90
CA ALA A 112 -32.58 -36.01 16.89
C ALA A 112 -33.19 -34.75 17.53
N ALA A 113 -34.02 -34.90 18.57
CA ALA A 113 -34.64 -33.80 19.29
C ALA A 113 -33.62 -32.97 20.08
N SER A 114 -32.66 -33.62 20.76
CA SER A 114 -31.60 -32.90 21.47
C SER A 114 -30.69 -32.11 20.52
N LEU A 115 -30.30 -32.70 19.40
CA LEU A 115 -29.53 -32.02 18.35
C LEU A 115 -30.31 -30.87 17.70
N ALA A 116 -31.62 -31.02 17.49
CA ALA A 116 -32.47 -29.94 16.97
C ALA A 116 -32.58 -28.76 17.95
N CYS A 117 -32.65 -29.04 19.26
CA CYS A 117 -32.61 -28.02 20.30
C CYS A 117 -31.26 -27.28 20.32
N THR A 118 -30.15 -28.01 20.23
CA THR A 118 -28.82 -27.41 20.09
C THR A 118 -28.71 -26.56 18.82
N LEU A 119 -29.23 -27.04 17.69
CA LEU A 119 -29.26 -26.31 16.44
C LEU A 119 -30.04 -24.99 16.57
N ARG A 120 -31.19 -24.99 17.25
CA ARG A 120 -31.97 -23.75 17.54
C ARG A 120 -31.15 -22.74 18.33
N PHE A 121 -30.43 -23.19 19.36
CA PHE A 121 -29.56 -22.31 20.16
C PHE A 121 -28.44 -21.72 19.30
N VAL A 122 -27.74 -22.54 18.50
CA VAL A 122 -26.64 -22.09 17.64
C VAL A 122 -27.14 -21.14 16.54
N LEU A 123 -28.27 -21.45 15.89
CA LEU A 123 -28.89 -20.58 14.89
C LEU A 123 -29.28 -19.23 15.50
N SER A 124 -29.94 -19.22 16.66
CA SER A 124 -30.34 -17.98 17.34
C SER A 124 -29.13 -17.07 17.61
N ASN A 125 -28.04 -17.65 18.14
CA ASN A 125 -26.80 -16.91 18.37
C ASN A 125 -26.13 -16.44 17.07
N HIS A 126 -26.12 -17.26 16.02
CA HIS A 126 -25.51 -16.93 14.73
C HIS A 126 -26.29 -15.84 14.00
N PHE A 127 -27.61 -15.91 13.96
CA PHE A 127 -28.45 -14.91 13.30
C PHE A 127 -28.51 -13.59 14.07
N HIS A 128 -28.46 -13.61 15.40
CA HIS A 128 -28.31 -12.39 16.19
C HIS A 128 -26.98 -11.68 15.87
N PHE A 129 -25.89 -12.45 15.71
CA PHE A 129 -24.61 -11.92 15.26
C PHE A 129 -24.67 -11.35 13.83
N LEU A 130 -25.31 -12.05 12.88
CA LEU A 130 -25.52 -11.55 11.51
C LEU A 130 -26.40 -10.30 11.47
N PHE A 131 -27.42 -10.22 12.31
CA PHE A 131 -28.28 -9.05 12.44
C PHE A 131 -27.52 -7.84 12.99
N TYR A 132 -26.67 -8.03 14.00
CA TYR A 132 -25.79 -6.98 14.52
C TYR A 132 -24.75 -6.53 13.49
N LEU A 133 -24.15 -7.45 12.74
CA LEU A 133 -23.24 -7.14 11.64
C LEU A 133 -23.93 -6.38 10.51
N PHE A 134 -25.15 -6.77 10.16
CA PHE A 134 -25.97 -6.08 9.17
C PHE A 134 -26.31 -4.66 9.62
N ILE A 135 -26.73 -4.45 10.87
CA ILE A 135 -26.95 -3.11 11.43
C ILE A 135 -25.66 -2.29 11.38
N PHE A 136 -24.52 -2.85 11.78
CA PHE A 136 -23.24 -2.14 11.79
C PHE A 136 -22.76 -1.78 10.38
N TYR A 137 -22.92 -2.68 9.41
CA TYR A 137 -22.50 -2.50 8.02
C TYR A 137 -23.38 -1.49 7.26
N PHE A 138 -24.68 -1.43 7.55
CA PHE A 138 -25.61 -0.49 6.94
C PHE A 138 -25.78 0.82 7.73
N ASN A 139 -25.04 1.03 8.83
CA ASN A 139 -24.99 2.30 9.58
C ASN A 139 -24.09 3.34 8.90
N THR A 140 -24.29 3.55 7.60
CA THR A 140 -23.85 4.72 6.85
C THR A 140 -25.07 5.59 6.57
N PRO A 141 -25.05 6.92 6.80
CA PRO A 141 -26.26 7.72 7.01
C PRO A 141 -27.03 8.09 5.73
N SER A 142 -27.01 7.26 4.70
CA SER A 142 -27.72 7.52 3.45
C SER A 142 -28.62 6.34 3.11
N PHE A 143 -29.91 6.48 3.48
CA PHE A 143 -31.06 5.67 3.04
C PHE A 143 -30.96 4.17 3.31
N PHE A 144 -31.70 3.59 4.26
CA PHE A 144 -32.25 2.21 4.17
C PHE A 144 -32.97 1.82 5.48
N VAL A 145 -34.03 2.53 5.87
CA VAL A 145 -34.88 2.07 7.01
C VAL A 145 -35.95 1.07 6.54
N PHE A 146 -36.33 1.11 5.25
CA PHE A 146 -37.41 0.26 4.71
C PHE A 146 -36.97 -1.17 4.36
N GLU A 147 -35.75 -1.40 3.87
CA GLU A 147 -35.28 -2.76 3.52
C GLU A 147 -34.97 -3.60 4.76
N ILE A 148 -34.49 -2.98 5.84
CA ILE A 148 -34.23 -3.68 7.12
C ILE A 148 -35.53 -4.26 7.68
N ALA A 149 -36.66 -3.55 7.55
CA ALA A 149 -37.96 -4.00 8.02
C ALA A 149 -38.50 -5.22 7.24
N ILE A 150 -38.20 -5.30 5.94
CA ILE A 150 -38.58 -6.45 5.08
C ILE A 150 -37.75 -7.67 5.47
N PHE A 151 -36.43 -7.51 5.67
CA PHE A 151 -35.58 -8.60 6.15
C PHE A 151 -36.03 -9.12 7.51
N PHE A 152 -36.40 -8.24 8.44
CA PHE A 152 -36.91 -8.64 9.76
C PHE A 152 -38.26 -9.37 9.67
N SER A 153 -39.14 -8.94 8.76
CA SER A 153 -40.46 -9.57 8.57
C SER A 153 -40.36 -10.97 7.95
N VAL A 154 -39.50 -11.15 6.94
CA VAL A 154 -39.25 -12.48 6.34
C VAL A 154 -38.59 -13.42 7.35
N TRP A 155 -37.77 -12.88 8.25
CA TRP A 155 -37.08 -13.67 9.27
C TRP A 155 -38.02 -14.16 10.38
N ILE A 156 -38.99 -13.33 10.81
CA ILE A 156 -40.05 -13.74 11.75
C ILE A 156 -40.93 -14.85 11.13
N GLU A 157 -41.30 -14.71 9.86
CA GLU A 157 -42.09 -15.73 9.13
C GLU A 157 -41.35 -17.07 9.03
N LEU A 158 -40.04 -17.06 8.74
CA LEU A 158 -39.23 -18.28 8.65
C LEU A 158 -39.07 -18.98 10.01
N LEU A 159 -38.95 -18.20 11.08
CA LEU A 159 -38.94 -18.69 12.47
C LEU A 159 -40.27 -19.31 12.86
N PHE A 160 -41.38 -18.72 12.42
CA PHE A 160 -42.73 -19.24 12.61
C PHE A 160 -42.93 -20.58 11.86
N TYR A 161 -42.46 -20.68 10.62
CA TYR A 161 -42.55 -21.91 9.84
C TYR A 161 -41.77 -23.09 10.45
N LEU A 162 -40.60 -22.81 11.04
CA LEU A 162 -39.76 -23.81 11.73
C LEU A 162 -40.28 -24.21 13.13
N CYS A 163 -41.19 -23.42 13.72
CA CYS A 163 -41.85 -23.72 14.99
C CYS A 163 -43.19 -24.44 14.84
N ILE A 164 -43.89 -24.28 13.71
CA ILE A 164 -45.25 -24.83 13.53
C ILE A 164 -45.25 -26.23 12.88
N TYR A 165 -44.24 -26.58 12.09
CA TYR A 165 -44.11 -27.94 11.54
C TYR A 165 -43.30 -28.83 12.51
N GLU A 166 -43.92 -29.19 13.63
CA GLU A 166 -43.51 -30.25 14.55
C GLU A 166 -44.43 -31.47 14.38
#